data_AF-A0A094S8T5-F1
#
_entry.id   AF-A0A094S8T5-F1
#
_cell.length_a   1.000
_cell.length_b   1.000
_cell.length_c   1.000
_cell.angle_alpha   90.00
_cell.angle_beta   90.00
_cell.angle_gamma   90.00
#
_symmetry.space_group_name_H-M   'P 1'
#
loop_
_entity.id
_entity.type
_entity.pdbx_description
1 polymer ?
#
loop_
_entity_poly.entity_id
_entity_poly.type
_entity_poly.pdbx_seq_one_letter_code
_entity_poly.pdbx_strand_id
1 'polypeptide(L)' 'MPRKGPVVKSPVVADPVYNSPVVTALINRV' A
#
# COMPACT_ATOMS: atom_id res chain seq x y z
N MET A 1 21.78 7.22 -4.35
CA MET A 1 21.46 5.82 -4.70
C MET A 1 21.07 5.07 -3.43
N PRO A 2 19.92 4.39 -3.34
CA PRO A 2 19.58 3.56 -2.19
C PRO A 2 20.65 2.47 -2.01
N ARG A 3 21.19 2.33 -0.80
CA ARG A 3 22.28 1.38 -0.48
C ARG A 3 21.81 -0.07 -0.30
N LYS A 4 20.50 -0.31 -0.25
CA LYS A 4 19.87 -1.66 -0.23
C LYS A 4 19.19 -1.90 -1.57
N GLY A 5 19.23 -3.15 -2.04
CA GLY A 5 18.53 -3.60 -3.24
C GLY A 5 17.02 -3.33 -3.21
N PRO A 6 16.27 -3.78 -4.21
CA PRO A 6 14.84 -3.50 -4.30
C PRO A 6 14.10 -3.93 -3.03
N VAL A 7 13.40 -2.99 -2.40
CA VAL A 7 12.56 -3.26 -1.23
C VAL A 7 11.20 -3.74 -1.73
N VAL A 8 10.82 -4.95 -1.34
CA VAL A 8 9.47 -5.45 -1.56
C VAL A 8 8.53 -4.68 -0.63
N LYS A 9 7.50 -4.04 -1.19
CA LYS A 9 6.46 -3.37 -0.40
C LYS A 9 5.51 -4.41 0.18
N SER A 10 5.10 -4.23 1.42
CA SER A 10 4.05 -5.05 2.02
C SER A 10 2.74 -4.89 1.24
N PRO A 11 1.97 -5.98 1.04
CA PRO A 11 0.65 -5.89 0.42
C PRO A 11 -0.31 -5.08 1.31
N VAL A 12 -1.23 -4.35 0.67
CA VAL A 12 -2.26 -3.56 1.35
C VAL A 12 -3.54 -4.38 1.42
N VAL A 13 -4.16 -4.43 2.60
CA VAL A 13 -5.46 -5.09 2.82
C VAL A 13 -6.55 -4.28 2.10
N ALA A 14 -7.54 -4.96 1.52
CA ALA A 14 -8.67 -4.31 0.86
C ALA A 14 -9.56 -3.59 1.89
N ASP A 15 -10.04 -2.40 1.51
CA ASP A 15 -10.99 -1.65 2.32
C ASP A 15 -12.29 -2.44 2.54
N PRO A 16 -12.84 -2.51 3.77
CA PRO A 16 -14.03 -3.33 4.05
C PRO A 16 -15.34 -2.76 3.47
N VAL A 17 -15.39 -1.48 3.10
CA VAL A 17 -16.59 -0.83 2.55
C VAL A 17 -16.65 -1.00 1.04
N TYR A 18 -15.53 -0.79 0.37
CA TYR A 18 -15.42 -0.80 -1.10
C TYR A 18 -14.73 -2.04 -1.67
N ASN A 19 -14.25 -2.95 -0.82
CA ASN A 19 -13.44 -4.12 -1.20
C ASN A 19 -12.29 -3.76 -2.15
N SER A 20 -11.65 -2.60 -1.91
CA SER A 20 -10.65 -2.01 -2.81
C SER A 20 -9.34 -1.72 -2.09
N PRO A 21 -8.19 -2.27 -2.52
CA PRO A 21 -6.89 -1.94 -1.96
C PRO A 21 -6.43 -0.52 -2.33
N VAL A 22 -7.00 0.08 -3.37
CA VAL A 22 -6.69 1.45 -3.81
C VAL A 22 -7.20 2.48 -2.81
N VAL A 23 -8.41 2.26 -2.27
CA VAL A 23 -9.01 3.15 -1.27
C VAL A 23 -8.18 3.16 0.01
N THR A 24 -7.79 1.98 0.51
CA THR A 24 -6.88 1.88 1.67
C THR A 24 -5.53 2.53 1.39
N ALA A 25 -4.96 2.35 0.20
CA ALA A 25 -3.71 2.99 -0.19
C ALA A 25 -3.81 4.52 -0.30
N LEU A 26 -4.98 5.06 -0.63
CA LEU A 26 -5.26 6.50 -0.63
C LEU A 26 -5.34 7.04 0.79
N ILE A 27 -6.13 6.39 1.66
CA ILE A 27 -6.28 6.77 3.08
C ILE A 27 -4.92 6.80 3.78
N ASN A 28 -4.07 5.80 3.56
CA ASN A 28 -2.73 5.72 4.18
C ASN A 28 -1.74 6.81 3.74
N ARG A 29 -2.10 7.66 2.76
CA ARG A 29 -1.26 8.74 2.24
C ARG A 29 -1.78 10.14 2.56
N VAL A 30 -2.99 10.23 3.14
CA VAL A 30 -3.54 11.46 3.72
C VAL A 30 -3.07 11.56 5.16
#